data_AF-A0A813NIB0-F1
#
_entry.id   AF-A0A813NIB0-F1
#
_cell.length_a   1.000
_cell.length_b   1.000
_cell.length_c   1.000
_cell.angle_alpha   90.00
_cell.angle_beta   90.00
_cell.angle_gamma   90.00
#
_symmetry.space_group_name_H-M   'P 1'
#
loop_
_entity.id
_entity.type
_entity.pdbx_description
1 polymer ?
#
loop_
_entity_poly.entity_id
_entity_poly.type
_entity_poly.pdbx_seq_one_letter_code
_entity_poly.pdbx_strand_id
1 'polypeptide(L)'
;MFQFKRRLHNNKCLEEETKKFRITYDDKKIISSFENLSNELFYEIFDYLDGYEIYKAFSNLNSRFQVLLISSCLRLKIDLRSLSEPLQQNSAIGIINTNKHQIISLNMTNFDHYDSSLTLFNIDSSFSRLESLVLDDMKSNQLIPLLVSLISLPRLFSLTIYYDDDLKDISNIYQLVFNLPMLNYYKLSFFSFESFIPLSIATSNQFSSIKYLVIDHCCTLDELINTISYTPQLCRLICQQLNESDDNIVKDSLKIIFSLTRISIARCYVVFDELETFLTNVSPQLEVLRIQTFKDVNYLDADRWERIISHYLLHLNIFEFKYEELIDEELESTVYHERLNEFNSLFWIKRQWLFRIYIDTNYWDDNVIIYSISSHRKTPDNSHKDKENDESFISEIDFWS
;
A
#
# COMPACT_ATOMS: atom_id res chain seq x y z
N MET A 1 -10.83 18.80 -11.30
CA MET A 1 -11.45 19.52 -12.44
C MET A 1 -10.59 19.27 -13.68
N PHE A 2 -10.79 18.14 -14.37
CA PHE A 2 -9.89 17.68 -15.43
C PHE A 2 -10.33 18.22 -16.80
N GLN A 3 -9.45 18.98 -17.46
CA GLN A 3 -9.60 19.38 -18.86
C GLN A 3 -8.90 18.35 -19.76
N PHE A 4 -9.66 17.64 -20.60
CA PHE A 4 -9.11 16.81 -21.67
C PHE A 4 -8.60 17.68 -22.83
N LYS A 5 -7.29 17.67 -23.06
CA LYS A 5 -6.66 18.18 -24.29
C LYS A 5 -6.82 17.15 -25.41
N ARG A 6 -7.69 17.43 -26.38
CA ARG A 6 -7.80 16.64 -27.63
C ARG A 6 -6.77 17.13 -28.64
N ARG A 7 -5.82 16.26 -29.03
CA ARG A 7 -4.90 16.51 -30.17
C ARG A 7 -5.67 16.33 -31.48
N LEU A 8 -5.78 17.40 -32.26
CA LEU A 8 -6.19 17.38 -33.67
C LEU A 8 -4.97 16.99 -34.52
N HIS A 9 -5.08 15.91 -35.30
CA HIS A 9 -4.16 15.66 -36.41
C HIS A 9 -4.93 15.53 -37.71
N ASN A 10 -4.83 16.61 -38.50
CA ASN A 10 -4.77 16.72 -39.95
C ASN A 10 -5.86 16.08 -40.83
N ASN A 11 -6.69 16.99 -41.36
CA ASN A 11 -7.30 16.92 -42.68
C ASN A 11 -6.23 16.74 -43.77
N LYS A 12 -6.34 15.66 -44.55
CA LYS A 12 -5.89 15.59 -45.96
C LYS A 12 -6.46 14.33 -46.61
N CYS A 13 -7.73 14.41 -47.03
CA CYS A 13 -8.31 13.66 -48.15
C CYS A 13 -9.77 14.10 -48.29
N LEU A 14 -9.94 15.30 -48.81
CA LEU A 14 -11.20 15.78 -49.36
C LEU A 14 -10.91 16.06 -50.83
N GLU A 15 -11.92 15.82 -51.67
CA GLU A 15 -11.94 15.95 -53.13
C GLU A 15 -11.61 14.66 -53.88
N GLU A 16 -12.58 13.72 -53.95
CA GLU A 16 -12.90 13.06 -55.24
C GLU A 16 -14.19 12.21 -55.30
N GLU A 17 -15.11 12.21 -54.32
CA GLU A 17 -16.37 11.46 -54.46
C GLU A 17 -17.67 12.19 -54.05
N THR A 18 -17.71 13.52 -54.17
CA THR A 18 -18.93 14.30 -53.90
C THR A 18 -19.84 14.48 -55.13
N LYS A 19 -20.12 13.39 -55.86
CA LYS A 19 -21.21 13.35 -56.86
C LYS A 19 -21.88 11.98 -56.94
N LYS A 20 -22.57 11.59 -55.86
CA LYS A 20 -23.83 10.80 -55.87
C LYS A 20 -24.13 10.27 -54.47
N PHE A 21 -24.62 11.13 -53.59
CA PHE A 21 -25.64 10.75 -52.61
C PHE A 21 -26.32 12.06 -52.20
N ARG A 22 -27.46 12.35 -52.84
CA ARG A 22 -28.43 13.31 -52.29
C ARG A 22 -28.97 12.68 -51.01
N ILE A 23 -28.27 12.89 -49.90
CA ILE A 23 -28.87 12.82 -48.58
C ILE A 23 -29.45 14.20 -48.36
N THR A 24 -30.77 14.28 -48.37
CA THR A 24 -31.50 15.44 -47.85
C THR A 24 -31.06 15.64 -46.41
N TYR A 25 -30.20 16.65 -46.19
CA TYR A 25 -29.91 17.17 -44.86
C TYR A 25 -31.17 17.87 -44.37
N ASP A 26 -32.01 17.09 -43.71
CA ASP A 26 -32.97 17.61 -42.75
C ASP A 26 -32.11 18.09 -41.57
N ASP A 27 -32.12 19.40 -41.28
CA ASP A 27 -31.39 20.09 -40.19
C ASP A 27 -31.91 19.65 -38.81
N LYS A 28 -31.96 18.34 -38.55
CA LYS A 28 -32.17 17.80 -37.21
C LYS A 28 -30.87 17.97 -36.45
N LYS A 29 -30.78 19.10 -35.76
CA LYS A 29 -29.87 19.33 -34.64
C LYS A 29 -29.74 18.03 -33.84
N ILE A 30 -28.60 17.34 -33.98
CA ILE A 30 -28.33 16.12 -33.21
C ILE A 30 -28.15 16.58 -31.77
N ILE A 31 -29.23 16.56 -31.01
CA ILE A 31 -29.19 16.77 -29.58
C ILE A 31 -28.67 15.46 -29.00
N SER A 32 -27.37 15.43 -28.68
CA SER A 32 -26.80 14.33 -27.90
C SER A 32 -27.40 14.39 -26.49
N SER A 33 -28.31 13.48 -26.17
CA SER A 33 -28.76 13.26 -24.81
C SER A 33 -27.78 12.34 -24.10
N PHE A 34 -27.48 12.63 -22.83
CA PHE A 34 -26.75 11.73 -21.94
C PHE A 34 -27.44 10.36 -21.85
N GLU A 35 -28.76 10.32 -21.97
CA GLU A 35 -29.55 9.09 -21.99
C GLU A 35 -29.35 8.26 -23.26
N ASN A 36 -28.67 8.78 -24.29
CA ASN A 36 -28.35 8.03 -25.51
C ASN A 36 -27.00 7.29 -25.42
N LEU A 37 -26.23 7.46 -24.33
CA LEU A 37 -25.03 6.67 -24.10
C LEU A 37 -25.37 5.19 -24.04
N SER A 38 -24.45 4.31 -24.41
CA SER A 38 -24.65 2.85 -24.32
C SER A 38 -24.52 2.36 -22.86
N ASN A 39 -24.98 1.14 -22.57
CA ASN A 39 -24.88 0.58 -21.22
C ASN A 39 -23.42 0.37 -20.80
N GLU A 40 -22.56 0.02 -21.74
CA GLU A 40 -21.12 -0.17 -21.54
C GLU A 40 -20.45 1.12 -21.08
N LEU A 41 -20.79 2.25 -21.71
CA LEU A 41 -20.29 3.57 -21.30
C LEU A 41 -20.78 3.95 -19.90
N PHE A 42 -22.00 3.55 -19.51
CA PHE A 42 -22.46 3.76 -18.14
C PHE A 42 -21.69 2.93 -17.12
N TYR A 43 -21.39 1.65 -17.41
CA TYR A 43 -20.54 0.85 -16.53
C TYR A 43 -19.13 1.42 -16.42
N GLU A 44 -18.56 1.92 -17.52
CA GLU A 44 -17.27 2.60 -17.49
C GLU A 44 -17.33 3.88 -16.64
N ILE A 45 -18.40 4.68 -16.73
CA ILE A 45 -18.60 5.85 -15.86
C ILE A 45 -18.72 5.41 -14.39
N PHE A 46 -19.47 4.35 -14.11
CA PHE A 46 -19.68 3.83 -12.76
C PHE A 46 -18.38 3.32 -12.12
N ASP A 47 -17.41 2.83 -12.88
CA ASP A 47 -16.11 2.39 -12.34
C ASP A 47 -15.31 3.51 -11.65
N TYR A 48 -15.61 4.78 -11.97
CA TYR A 48 -15.01 5.98 -11.37
C TYR A 48 -15.83 6.60 -10.23
N LEU A 49 -17.01 6.08 -9.93
CA LEU A 49 -17.91 6.62 -8.91
C LEU A 49 -18.00 5.68 -7.70
N ASP A 50 -18.31 6.25 -6.55
CA ASP A 50 -18.66 5.45 -5.38
C ASP A 50 -20.05 4.80 -5.57
N GLY A 51 -20.21 3.58 -5.07
CA GLY A 51 -21.44 2.81 -5.14
C GLY A 51 -22.62 3.54 -4.51
N TYR A 52 -22.42 4.21 -3.38
CA TYR A 52 -23.45 5.04 -2.77
C TYR A 52 -23.85 6.20 -3.70
N GLU A 53 -22.89 6.87 -4.33
CA GLU A 53 -23.15 7.95 -5.28
C GLU A 53 -23.89 7.47 -6.53
N ILE A 54 -23.56 6.27 -7.04
CA ILE A 54 -24.25 5.65 -8.16
C ILE A 54 -25.73 5.46 -7.82
N TYR A 55 -26.06 4.86 -6.68
CA TYR A 55 -27.46 4.70 -6.28
C TYR A 55 -28.12 6.04 -6.00
N LYS A 56 -27.45 6.98 -5.33
CA LYS A 56 -28.01 8.30 -5.06
C LYS A 56 -28.35 9.09 -6.33
N ALA A 57 -27.49 9.02 -7.35
CA ALA A 57 -27.66 9.77 -8.59
C ALA A 57 -28.60 9.08 -9.59
N PHE A 58 -28.53 7.74 -9.70
CA PHE A 58 -29.19 7.00 -10.78
C PHE A 58 -30.40 6.19 -10.32
N SER A 59 -30.58 5.96 -9.01
CA SER A 59 -31.81 5.33 -8.54
C SER A 59 -33.00 6.24 -8.83
N ASN A 60 -34.09 5.64 -9.29
CA ASN A 60 -35.37 6.29 -9.56
C ASN A 60 -35.39 7.31 -10.71
N LEU A 61 -34.33 7.40 -11.52
CA LEU A 61 -34.35 8.25 -12.73
C LEU A 61 -35.31 7.70 -13.79
N ASN A 62 -35.10 6.45 -14.23
CA ASN A 62 -35.97 5.76 -15.19
C ASN A 62 -35.73 4.24 -15.15
N SER A 63 -36.56 3.49 -15.86
CA SER A 63 -36.48 2.02 -15.91
C SER A 63 -35.15 1.50 -16.45
N ARG A 64 -34.51 2.22 -17.38
CA ARG A 64 -33.21 1.83 -17.93
C ARG A 64 -32.13 1.83 -16.85
N PHE A 65 -32.04 2.90 -16.05
CA PHE A 65 -31.07 2.96 -14.96
C PHE A 65 -31.37 1.94 -13.87
N GLN A 66 -32.63 1.65 -13.58
CA GLN A 66 -32.97 0.57 -12.66
C GLN A 66 -32.47 -0.79 -13.14
N VAL A 67 -32.59 -1.09 -14.44
CA VAL A 67 -32.03 -2.31 -15.03
C VAL A 67 -30.49 -2.33 -14.94
N LEU A 68 -29.83 -1.19 -15.14
CA LEU A 68 -28.37 -1.08 -14.97
C LEU A 68 -27.94 -1.37 -13.54
N LEU A 69 -28.67 -0.85 -12.55
CA LEU A 69 -28.38 -0.98 -11.11
C LEU A 69 -28.59 -2.41 -10.56
N ILE A 70 -29.54 -3.17 -11.10
CA ILE A 70 -29.77 -4.57 -10.67
C ILE A 70 -28.91 -5.58 -11.45
N SER A 71 -28.18 -5.10 -12.46
CA SER A 71 -27.41 -5.98 -13.35
C SER A 71 -26.23 -6.61 -12.63
N SER A 72 -26.00 -7.89 -12.90
CA SER A 72 -24.83 -8.61 -12.39
C SER A 72 -23.50 -8.14 -13.01
N CYS A 73 -23.53 -7.28 -14.02
CA CYS A 73 -22.34 -6.63 -14.59
C CYS A 73 -21.87 -5.44 -13.74
N LEU A 74 -22.73 -4.88 -12.89
CA LEU A 74 -22.35 -3.78 -12.01
C LEU A 74 -21.36 -4.27 -10.95
N ARG A 75 -20.28 -3.51 -10.77
CA ARG A 75 -19.24 -3.75 -9.77
C ARG A 75 -19.25 -2.57 -8.81
N LEU A 76 -19.69 -2.80 -7.58
CA LEU A 76 -19.82 -1.73 -6.60
C LEU A 76 -18.57 -1.63 -5.73
N LYS A 77 -18.03 -0.42 -5.62
CA LYS A 77 -17.03 -0.03 -4.63
C LYS A 77 -17.72 0.94 -3.68
N ILE A 78 -17.75 0.65 -2.38
CA ILE A 78 -18.48 1.49 -1.43
C ILE A 78 -17.51 1.97 -0.36
N ASP A 79 -17.35 3.28 -0.23
CA ASP A 79 -16.55 3.94 0.78
C ASP A 79 -17.42 4.72 1.76
N LEU A 80 -17.57 4.13 2.95
CA LEU A 80 -18.37 4.71 4.02
C LEU A 80 -17.65 5.84 4.78
N ARG A 81 -16.33 6.01 4.62
CA ARG A 81 -15.55 7.09 5.28
C ARG A 81 -16.02 8.48 4.84
N SER A 82 -16.47 8.57 3.59
CA SER A 82 -16.94 9.83 3.01
C SER A 82 -18.28 10.30 3.60
N LEU A 83 -18.99 9.44 4.32
CA LEU A 83 -20.34 9.70 4.80
C LEU A 83 -20.32 10.27 6.21
N SER A 84 -20.43 11.60 6.31
CA SER A 84 -20.45 12.30 7.60
C SER A 84 -21.82 12.30 8.29
N GLU A 85 -22.91 12.05 7.56
CA GLU A 85 -24.28 12.16 8.07
C GLU A 85 -24.92 10.80 8.39
N PRO A 86 -25.52 10.61 9.58
CA PRO A 86 -26.17 9.34 9.98
C PRO A 86 -27.26 8.86 9.02
N LEU A 87 -28.04 9.78 8.42
CA LEU A 87 -29.08 9.44 7.44
C LEU A 87 -28.49 8.89 6.14
N GLN A 88 -27.34 9.41 5.72
CA GLN A 88 -26.63 8.94 4.53
C GLN A 88 -26.04 7.55 4.79
N GLN A 89 -25.48 7.33 5.99
CA GLN A 89 -24.97 6.04 6.44
C GLN A 89 -26.09 4.97 6.44
N ASN A 90 -27.25 5.25 7.04
CA ASN A 90 -28.40 4.33 7.02
C ASN A 90 -28.87 3.99 5.61
N SER A 91 -28.87 4.97 4.71
CA SER A 91 -29.22 4.75 3.30
C SER A 91 -28.18 3.88 2.58
N ALA A 92 -26.90 4.12 2.83
CA ALA A 92 -25.79 3.33 2.30
C ALA A 92 -25.86 1.87 2.78
N ILE A 93 -26.20 1.64 4.05
CA ILE A 93 -26.41 0.31 4.61
C ILE A 93 -27.53 -0.44 3.88
N GLY A 94 -28.64 0.24 3.57
CA GLY A 94 -29.72 -0.36 2.77
C GLY A 94 -29.26 -0.79 1.37
N ILE A 95 -28.43 0.05 0.73
CA ILE A 95 -27.80 -0.26 -0.56
C ILE A 95 -26.86 -1.46 -0.43
N ILE A 96 -26.02 -1.49 0.60
CA ILE A 96 -25.08 -2.60 0.85
C ILE A 96 -25.86 -3.91 1.02
N ASN A 97 -26.85 -3.93 1.90
CA ASN A 97 -27.62 -5.13 2.22
C ASN A 97 -28.36 -5.70 1.00
N THR A 98 -28.83 -4.84 0.09
CA THR A 98 -29.52 -5.28 -1.12
C THR A 98 -28.57 -5.79 -2.20
N ASN A 99 -27.32 -5.30 -2.21
CA ASN A 99 -26.39 -5.52 -3.32
C ASN A 99 -25.09 -6.24 -2.92
N LYS A 100 -25.06 -6.96 -1.79
CA LYS A 100 -23.89 -7.70 -1.28
C LYS A 100 -23.16 -8.52 -2.36
N HIS A 101 -23.91 -9.15 -3.26
CA HIS A 101 -23.39 -9.98 -4.35
C HIS A 101 -22.67 -9.21 -5.48
N GLN A 102 -22.81 -7.88 -5.55
CA GLN A 102 -22.18 -7.00 -6.56
C GLN A 102 -21.00 -6.21 -5.99
N ILE A 103 -20.87 -6.15 -4.66
CA ILE A 103 -19.82 -5.39 -3.99
C ILE A 103 -18.49 -6.10 -4.17
N ILE A 104 -17.53 -5.38 -4.75
CA ILE A 104 -16.15 -5.83 -4.97
C ILE A 104 -15.19 -5.16 -3.98
N SER A 105 -15.47 -3.94 -3.53
CA SER A 105 -14.66 -3.23 -2.57
C SER A 105 -15.54 -2.57 -1.54
N LEU A 106 -15.16 -2.69 -0.28
CA LEU A 106 -15.88 -2.10 0.83
C LEU A 106 -14.89 -1.45 1.80
N ASN A 107 -15.09 -0.17 2.07
CA ASN A 107 -14.37 0.57 3.09
C ASN A 107 -15.33 0.96 4.21
N MET A 108 -15.02 0.52 5.42
CA MET A 108 -15.86 0.70 6.59
C MET A 108 -15.07 1.38 7.70
N THR A 109 -15.66 2.42 8.27
CA THR A 109 -15.26 2.98 9.55
C THR A 109 -16.13 2.44 10.66
N ASN A 110 -15.58 2.35 11.86
CA ASN A 110 -16.40 2.20 13.06
C ASN A 110 -17.29 3.44 13.23
N PHE A 111 -18.61 3.23 13.26
CA PHE A 111 -19.54 4.33 13.54
C PHE A 111 -19.78 4.36 15.04
N ASP A 112 -18.78 4.80 15.78
CA ASP A 112 -18.76 4.80 17.25
C ASP A 112 -19.77 5.78 17.87
N HIS A 113 -20.40 6.64 17.06
CA HIS A 113 -21.43 7.58 17.54
C HIS A 113 -22.79 6.94 17.82
N TYR A 114 -22.99 5.66 17.46
CA TYR A 114 -24.17 4.90 17.81
C TYR A 114 -23.72 3.55 18.37
N ASP A 115 -24.07 3.28 19.62
CA ASP A 115 -23.82 2.08 20.44
C ASP A 115 -24.24 0.72 19.81
N SER A 116 -24.51 0.68 18.51
CA SER A 116 -25.12 -0.43 17.77
C SER A 116 -24.58 -0.62 16.33
N SER A 117 -23.60 0.13 15.86
CA SER A 117 -23.36 0.23 14.40
C SER A 117 -22.78 -1.01 13.72
N LEU A 118 -22.00 -1.85 14.41
CA LEU A 118 -21.58 -3.15 13.85
C LEU A 118 -22.61 -4.28 14.01
N THR A 119 -23.83 -3.95 14.45
CA THR A 119 -25.00 -4.83 14.25
C THR A 119 -25.70 -4.63 12.90
N LEU A 120 -25.31 -3.62 12.09
CA LEU A 120 -26.11 -3.19 10.94
C LEU A 120 -26.01 -4.09 9.70
N PHE A 121 -24.88 -4.79 9.48
CA PHE A 121 -24.82 -5.91 8.54
C PHE A 121 -23.60 -6.80 8.78
N ASN A 122 -23.83 -8.12 8.76
CA ASN A 122 -22.74 -9.09 8.83
C ASN A 122 -22.06 -9.20 7.46
N ILE A 123 -20.74 -9.07 7.44
CA ILE A 123 -19.91 -9.53 6.32
C ILE A 123 -19.85 -11.05 6.42
N ASP A 124 -20.41 -11.72 5.42
CA ASP A 124 -20.52 -13.17 5.36
C ASP A 124 -20.41 -13.62 3.89
N SER A 125 -20.64 -14.90 3.63
CA SER A 125 -20.55 -15.50 2.29
C SER A 125 -21.50 -14.88 1.25
N SER A 126 -22.49 -14.07 1.63
CA SER A 126 -23.33 -13.32 0.67
C SER A 126 -22.55 -12.24 -0.08
N PHE A 127 -21.42 -11.78 0.45
CA PHE A 127 -20.42 -10.95 -0.23
C PHE A 127 -19.55 -11.79 -1.19
N SER A 128 -20.20 -12.53 -2.08
CA SER A 128 -19.56 -13.54 -2.96
C SER A 128 -18.52 -12.99 -3.94
N ARG A 129 -18.49 -11.67 -4.15
CA ARG A 129 -17.55 -10.97 -5.04
C ARG A 129 -16.61 -10.02 -4.32
N LEU A 130 -16.68 -9.93 -2.99
CA LEU A 130 -15.85 -9.01 -2.23
C LEU A 130 -14.38 -9.42 -2.39
N GLU A 131 -13.62 -8.45 -2.89
CA GLU A 131 -12.24 -8.59 -3.36
C GLU A 131 -11.30 -7.79 -2.45
N SER A 132 -11.71 -6.59 -2.03
CA SER A 132 -10.98 -5.71 -1.13
C SER A 132 -11.84 -5.26 0.06
N LEU A 133 -11.25 -5.27 1.25
CA LEU A 133 -11.87 -4.80 2.48
C LEU A 133 -10.92 -3.87 3.23
N VAL A 134 -11.40 -2.67 3.56
CA VAL A 134 -10.71 -1.71 4.41
C VAL A 134 -11.54 -1.51 5.68
N LEU A 135 -10.89 -1.72 6.82
CA LEU A 135 -11.47 -1.56 8.15
C LEU A 135 -10.75 -0.41 8.82
N ASP A 136 -11.49 0.57 9.28
CA ASP A 136 -10.96 1.79 9.86
C ASP A 136 -11.58 2.02 11.25
N ASP A 137 -10.74 2.35 12.23
CA ASP A 137 -11.10 2.64 13.63
C ASP A 137 -11.92 1.53 14.33
N MET A 138 -11.74 0.26 13.95
CA MET A 138 -12.51 -0.84 14.55
C MET A 138 -11.97 -1.25 15.92
N LYS A 139 -12.85 -1.31 16.92
CA LYS A 139 -12.52 -1.85 18.25
C LYS A 139 -12.22 -3.34 18.21
N SER A 140 -11.33 -3.80 19.08
CA SER A 140 -10.93 -5.21 19.23
C SER A 140 -12.11 -6.18 19.34
N ASN A 141 -13.11 -5.85 20.16
CA ASN A 141 -14.28 -6.69 20.42
C ASN A 141 -15.17 -6.90 19.17
N GLN A 142 -15.05 -6.04 18.16
CA GLN A 142 -15.78 -6.11 16.91
C GLN A 142 -14.92 -6.68 15.78
N LEU A 143 -13.63 -6.30 15.75
CA LEU A 143 -12.68 -6.76 14.75
C LEU A 143 -12.50 -8.27 14.79
N ILE A 144 -12.29 -8.85 15.97
CA ILE A 144 -11.99 -10.29 16.08
C ILE A 144 -13.14 -11.18 15.54
N PRO A 145 -14.42 -10.98 15.94
CA PRO A 145 -15.54 -11.70 15.33
C PRO A 145 -15.65 -11.49 13.81
N LEU A 146 -15.38 -10.27 13.34
CA LEU A 146 -15.39 -9.95 11.92
C LEU A 146 -14.32 -10.75 11.17
N LEU A 147 -13.07 -10.77 11.64
CA LEU A 147 -11.97 -11.52 11.01
C LEU A 147 -12.29 -13.02 10.88
N VAL A 148 -12.95 -13.61 11.88
CA VAL A 148 -13.42 -15.01 11.81
C VAL A 148 -14.42 -15.20 10.66
N SER A 149 -15.33 -14.25 10.45
CA SER A 149 -16.31 -14.32 9.35
C SER A 149 -15.68 -14.19 7.95
N LEU A 150 -14.55 -13.48 7.84
CA LEU A 150 -13.86 -13.25 6.57
C LEU A 150 -13.30 -14.54 5.94
N ILE A 151 -13.06 -15.59 6.75
CA ILE A 151 -12.63 -16.91 6.27
C ILE A 151 -13.61 -17.47 5.23
N SER A 152 -14.88 -17.12 5.34
CA SER A 152 -15.94 -17.60 4.43
C SER A 152 -15.98 -16.88 3.07
N LEU A 153 -15.18 -15.83 2.88
CA LEU A 153 -15.19 -15.02 1.66
C LEU A 153 -14.30 -15.64 0.57
N PRO A 154 -14.86 -16.08 -0.56
CA PRO A 154 -14.13 -16.88 -1.54
C PRO A 154 -13.15 -16.06 -2.39
N ARG A 155 -13.23 -14.73 -2.36
CA ARG A 155 -12.49 -13.82 -3.26
C ARG A 155 -11.74 -12.70 -2.56
N LEU A 156 -11.78 -12.66 -1.22
CA LEU A 156 -11.08 -11.63 -0.48
C LEU A 156 -9.58 -11.79 -0.67
N PHE A 157 -8.98 -10.89 -1.45
CA PHE A 157 -7.56 -10.92 -1.77
C PHE A 157 -6.79 -9.76 -1.13
N SER A 158 -7.49 -8.71 -0.70
CA SER A 158 -6.90 -7.54 -0.04
C SER A 158 -7.63 -7.21 1.25
N LEU A 159 -6.86 -7.02 2.32
CA LEU A 159 -7.35 -6.58 3.62
C LEU A 159 -6.44 -5.48 4.17
N THR A 160 -7.04 -4.35 4.50
CA THR A 160 -6.37 -3.25 5.20
C THR A 160 -7.10 -2.99 6.51
N ILE A 161 -6.34 -2.89 7.59
CA ILE A 161 -6.86 -2.60 8.93
C ILE A 161 -6.13 -1.38 9.45
N TYR A 162 -6.86 -0.31 9.71
CA TYR A 162 -6.45 0.83 10.53
C TYR A 162 -7.08 0.64 11.90
N TYR A 163 -6.22 0.56 12.91
CA TYR A 163 -6.60 0.18 14.26
C TYR A 163 -6.14 1.27 15.22
N ASP A 164 -7.06 1.81 16.03
CA ASP A 164 -6.83 2.96 16.91
C ASP A 164 -7.21 2.65 18.38
N ASP A 165 -7.02 1.40 18.79
CA ASP A 165 -7.27 0.98 20.17
C ASP A 165 -5.94 0.52 20.81
N ASP A 166 -5.80 0.74 22.11
CA ASP A 166 -4.60 0.48 22.92
C ASP A 166 -4.42 -1.04 23.16
N LEU A 167 -4.31 -1.81 22.08
CA LEU A 167 -4.10 -3.24 22.18
C LEU A 167 -2.68 -3.54 22.67
N LYS A 168 -2.64 -4.23 23.80
CA LYS A 168 -1.42 -4.85 24.32
C LYS A 168 -1.04 -6.13 23.54
N ASP A 169 -1.95 -6.70 22.76
CA ASP A 169 -1.71 -7.93 21.99
C ASP A 169 -2.49 -7.97 20.65
N ILE A 170 -1.75 -7.98 19.54
CA ILE A 170 -2.22 -8.07 18.15
C ILE A 170 -1.96 -9.47 17.57
N SER A 171 -1.39 -10.41 18.34
CA SER A 171 -1.08 -11.77 17.87
C SER A 171 -2.30 -12.45 17.27
N ASN A 172 -3.45 -12.29 17.94
CA ASN A 172 -4.72 -12.87 17.49
C ASN A 172 -5.16 -12.33 16.12
N ILE A 173 -4.88 -11.04 15.83
CA ILE A 173 -5.18 -10.43 14.53
C ILE A 173 -4.33 -11.10 13.46
N TYR A 174 -3.01 -11.16 13.65
CA TYR A 174 -2.10 -11.83 12.71
C TYR A 174 -2.46 -13.30 12.49
N GLN A 175 -2.73 -14.05 13.56
CA GLN A 175 -3.13 -15.46 13.47
C GLN A 175 -4.40 -15.65 12.63
N LEU A 176 -5.43 -14.82 12.83
CA LEU A 176 -6.68 -14.93 12.07
C LEU A 176 -6.48 -14.52 10.61
N VAL A 177 -5.77 -13.42 10.35
CA VAL A 177 -5.52 -12.92 9.01
C VAL A 177 -4.67 -13.90 8.20
N PHE A 178 -3.63 -14.49 8.79
CA PHE A 178 -2.72 -15.38 8.09
C PHE A 178 -3.38 -16.69 7.67
N ASN A 179 -4.49 -17.04 8.31
CA ASN A 179 -5.35 -18.18 7.95
C ASN A 179 -6.35 -17.88 6.83
N LEU A 180 -6.44 -16.64 6.34
CA LEU A 180 -7.32 -16.29 5.22
C LEU A 180 -6.79 -16.89 3.91
N PRO A 181 -7.58 -17.75 3.22
CA PRO A 181 -7.04 -18.64 2.20
C PRO A 181 -6.56 -17.93 0.93
N MET A 182 -7.22 -16.85 0.53
CA MET A 182 -6.98 -16.17 -0.76
C MET A 182 -6.29 -14.80 -0.61
N LEU A 183 -5.87 -14.45 0.61
CA LEU A 183 -5.35 -13.12 0.92
C LEU A 183 -3.94 -12.93 0.35
N ASN A 184 -3.82 -12.07 -0.66
CA ASN A 184 -2.54 -11.73 -1.29
C ASN A 184 -1.93 -10.44 -0.71
N TYR A 185 -2.75 -9.48 -0.31
CA TYR A 185 -2.34 -8.20 0.24
C TYR A 185 -2.88 -8.05 1.66
N TYR A 186 -1.99 -7.71 2.60
CA TYR A 186 -2.36 -7.38 3.96
C TYR A 186 -1.62 -6.13 4.43
N LYS A 187 -2.36 -5.17 4.97
CA LYS A 187 -1.84 -4.01 5.71
C LYS A 187 -2.48 -3.96 7.09
N LEU A 188 -1.64 -3.85 8.11
CA LEU A 188 -2.05 -3.48 9.46
C LEU A 188 -1.35 -2.20 9.86
N SER A 189 -2.13 -1.18 10.21
CA SER A 189 -1.66 0.10 10.71
C SER A 189 -2.28 0.37 12.06
N PHE A 190 -1.45 0.71 13.04
CA PHE A 190 -1.90 1.26 14.30
C PHE A 190 -0.82 2.10 14.94
N PHE A 191 -1.25 3.08 15.72
CA PHE A 191 -0.36 3.91 16.47
C PHE A 191 -0.06 3.24 17.82
N SER A 192 1.19 2.84 18.06
CA SER A 192 1.63 2.45 19.40
C SER A 192 2.99 3.05 19.71
N PHE A 193 3.06 3.76 20.84
CA PHE A 193 4.27 4.41 21.29
C PHE A 193 5.29 3.41 21.86
N GLU A 194 4.86 2.28 22.45
CA GLU A 194 5.73 1.52 23.37
C GLU A 194 5.45 0.00 23.46
N SER A 195 4.47 -0.54 22.74
CA SER A 195 4.16 -1.97 22.89
C SER A 195 5.01 -2.84 21.96
N PHE A 196 6.01 -3.51 22.53
CA PHE A 196 6.58 -4.72 21.95
C PHE A 196 5.50 -5.80 22.02
N ILE A 197 4.87 -6.09 20.88
CA ILE A 197 3.81 -7.08 20.83
C ILE A 197 4.37 -8.34 20.20
N PRO A 198 4.70 -9.36 21.01
CA PRO A 198 5.26 -10.59 20.49
C PRO A 198 4.27 -11.20 19.50
N LEU A 199 4.66 -11.33 18.23
CA LEU A 199 3.89 -11.98 17.18
C LEU A 199 3.92 -13.50 17.42
N SER A 200 3.13 -13.98 18.39
CA SER A 200 3.06 -15.40 18.73
C SER A 200 2.31 -16.18 17.66
N ILE A 201 2.95 -16.46 16.53
CA ILE A 201 2.32 -17.21 15.44
C ILE A 201 2.68 -18.67 15.61
N ALA A 202 1.90 -19.45 16.35
CA ALA A 202 1.89 -20.92 16.19
C ALA A 202 0.64 -21.59 16.76
N THR A 203 -0.27 -21.98 15.86
CA THR A 203 -0.76 -23.37 15.84
C THR A 203 -0.78 -23.88 14.40
N SER A 204 0.04 -24.90 14.12
CA SER A 204 0.03 -25.78 12.95
C SER A 204 0.53 -25.23 11.59
N ASN A 205 1.15 -26.15 10.83
CA ASN A 205 1.78 -26.14 9.49
C ASN A 205 1.10 -25.39 8.32
N GLN A 206 0.29 -24.36 8.56
CA GLN A 206 -0.41 -23.63 7.51
C GLN A 206 0.36 -22.36 7.15
N PHE A 207 0.83 -22.29 5.90
CA PHE A 207 1.44 -21.09 5.35
C PHE A 207 0.38 -20.15 4.81
N SER A 208 0.60 -18.86 5.00
CA SER A 208 -0.23 -17.82 4.43
C SER A 208 0.03 -17.64 2.92
N SER A 209 -1.00 -17.24 2.18
CA SER A 209 -0.92 -16.90 0.76
C SER A 209 -0.46 -15.45 0.49
N ILE A 210 -0.19 -14.67 1.55
CA ILE A 210 0.21 -13.27 1.45
C ILE A 210 1.48 -13.10 0.61
N LYS A 211 1.40 -12.19 -0.35
CA LYS A 211 2.49 -11.77 -1.26
C LYS A 211 2.95 -10.34 -1.00
N TYR A 212 2.08 -9.51 -0.43
CA TYR A 212 2.34 -8.12 -0.12
C TYR A 212 1.95 -7.87 1.34
N LEU A 213 2.95 -7.62 2.18
CA LEU A 213 2.78 -7.38 3.60
C LEU A 213 3.24 -5.97 3.96
N VAL A 214 2.35 -5.21 4.60
CA VAL A 214 2.63 -3.87 5.13
C VAL A 214 2.40 -3.88 6.63
N ILE A 215 3.49 -3.77 7.38
CA ILE A 215 3.54 -3.65 8.84
C ILE A 215 3.71 -2.17 9.14
N ASP A 216 2.59 -1.47 9.31
CA ASP A 216 2.53 -0.03 9.53
C ASP A 216 2.39 0.29 11.03
N HIS A 217 3.28 -0.33 11.80
CA HIS A 217 3.42 -0.20 13.26
C HIS A 217 4.84 -0.62 13.66
N CYS A 218 5.18 -0.46 14.93
CA CYS A 218 6.46 -0.92 15.49
C CYS A 218 6.50 -2.45 15.60
N CYS A 219 7.61 -3.07 15.20
CA CYS A 219 7.92 -4.47 15.52
C CYS A 219 9.43 -4.67 15.74
N THR A 220 9.83 -5.74 16.41
CA THR A 220 11.25 -6.15 16.53
C THR A 220 11.70 -6.94 15.30
N LEU A 221 13.02 -7.05 15.12
CA LEU A 221 13.59 -7.91 14.08
C LEU A 221 13.15 -9.37 14.24
N ASP A 222 13.10 -9.90 15.46
CA ASP A 222 12.68 -11.28 15.74
C ASP A 222 11.21 -11.52 15.38
N GLU A 223 10.33 -10.58 15.73
CA GLU A 223 8.92 -10.60 15.35
C GLU A 223 8.73 -10.56 13.84
N LEU A 224 9.49 -9.69 13.14
CA LEU A 224 9.46 -9.62 11.69
C LEU A 224 9.89 -10.96 11.07
N ILE A 225 10.99 -11.53 11.57
CA ILE A 225 11.53 -12.81 11.10
C ILE A 225 10.54 -13.95 11.30
N ASN A 226 9.90 -14.00 12.47
CA ASN A 226 8.85 -14.96 12.76
C ASN A 226 7.70 -14.78 11.77
N THR A 227 7.25 -13.55 11.52
CA THR A 227 6.14 -13.24 10.60
C THR A 227 6.42 -13.71 9.18
N ILE A 228 7.60 -13.36 8.63
CA ILE A 228 7.94 -13.72 7.25
C ILE A 228 8.11 -15.23 7.07
N SER A 229 8.44 -15.97 8.14
CA SER A 229 8.56 -17.44 8.10
C SER A 229 7.24 -18.16 7.79
N TYR A 230 6.10 -17.50 8.03
CA TYR A 230 4.74 -17.99 7.71
C TYR A 230 4.25 -17.56 6.32
N THR A 231 4.98 -16.67 5.63
CA THR A 231 4.60 -16.13 4.33
C THR A 231 5.65 -16.51 3.26
N PRO A 232 5.78 -17.79 2.88
CA PRO A 232 6.82 -18.24 1.94
C PRO A 232 6.63 -17.70 0.51
N GLN A 233 5.45 -17.15 0.19
CA GLN A 233 5.15 -16.52 -1.10
C GLN A 233 5.34 -14.99 -1.07
N LEU A 234 5.86 -14.43 0.02
CA LEU A 234 6.01 -13.00 0.21
C LEU A 234 6.95 -12.40 -0.85
N CYS A 235 6.42 -11.50 -1.67
CA CYS A 235 7.18 -10.80 -2.70
C CYS A 235 7.64 -9.41 -2.25
N ARG A 236 6.82 -8.72 -1.45
CA ARG A 236 7.06 -7.34 -0.99
C ARG A 236 6.75 -7.21 0.49
N LEU A 237 7.73 -6.69 1.21
CA LEU A 237 7.65 -6.35 2.62
C LEU A 237 7.84 -4.84 2.79
N ILE A 238 6.91 -4.21 3.49
CA ILE A 238 7.03 -2.82 3.96
C ILE A 238 6.88 -2.83 5.47
N CYS A 239 7.82 -2.22 6.16
CA CYS A 239 7.83 -2.06 7.61
C CYS A 239 8.03 -0.58 7.95
N GLN A 240 7.12 -0.03 8.74
CA GLN A 240 7.19 1.37 9.12
C GLN A 240 8.28 1.61 10.16
N GLN A 241 8.37 0.75 11.17
CA GLN A 241 9.36 0.87 12.23
C GLN A 241 9.85 -0.50 12.68
N LEU A 242 11.17 -0.71 12.58
CA LEU A 242 11.84 -1.95 12.96
C LEU A 242 12.82 -1.67 14.10
N ASN A 243 12.56 -2.26 15.26
CA ASN A 243 13.35 -2.12 16.47
C ASN A 243 14.33 -3.30 16.63
N GLU A 244 15.39 -3.07 17.41
CA GLU A 244 16.31 -4.13 17.88
C GLU A 244 15.51 -5.21 18.63
N SER A 245 16.01 -6.45 18.57
CA SER A 245 15.46 -7.55 19.34
C SER A 245 16.01 -7.53 20.78
N ASP A 246 15.16 -7.80 21.77
CA ASP A 246 15.62 -7.96 23.16
C ASP A 246 16.41 -9.27 23.37
N ASP A 247 16.23 -10.24 22.48
CA ASP A 247 16.74 -11.59 22.59
C ASP A 247 17.89 -11.86 21.60
N ASN A 248 18.96 -12.52 22.05
CA ASN A 248 20.10 -12.95 21.23
C ASN A 248 19.77 -14.11 20.25
N ILE A 249 18.49 -14.33 19.93
CA ILE A 249 17.98 -15.65 19.49
C ILE A 249 18.09 -15.89 17.98
N VAL A 250 18.26 -14.88 17.12
CA VAL A 250 17.95 -15.06 15.70
C VAL A 250 19.15 -15.19 14.78
N LYS A 251 19.86 -16.32 14.90
CA LYS A 251 20.75 -16.80 13.83
C LYS A 251 20.29 -18.10 13.18
N ASP A 252 19.62 -18.98 13.92
CA ASP A 252 19.35 -20.34 13.44
C ASP A 252 17.93 -20.58 12.90
N SER A 253 17.02 -19.60 12.99
CA SER A 253 15.60 -19.77 12.63
C SER A 253 15.19 -19.20 11.26
N LEU A 254 16.07 -18.41 10.63
CA LEU A 254 15.76 -17.74 9.37
C LEU A 254 15.68 -18.75 8.20
N LYS A 255 14.49 -18.85 7.59
CA LYS A 255 14.30 -19.59 6.35
C LYS A 255 14.39 -18.62 5.17
N ILE A 256 15.18 -18.99 4.16
CA ILE A 256 15.31 -18.22 2.92
C ILE A 256 13.95 -18.11 2.23
N ILE A 257 13.56 -16.88 1.86
CA ILE A 257 12.31 -16.56 1.15
C ILE A 257 12.66 -16.15 -0.28
N PHE A 258 12.77 -17.14 -1.16
CA PHE A 258 13.16 -16.93 -2.57
C PHE A 258 12.21 -16.04 -3.37
N SER A 259 10.98 -15.85 -2.90
CA SER A 259 9.98 -14.99 -3.55
C SER A 259 10.17 -13.51 -3.22
N LEU A 260 10.89 -13.17 -2.13
CA LEU A 260 11.01 -11.81 -1.66
C LEU A 260 11.95 -11.00 -2.55
N THR A 261 11.38 -10.01 -3.23
CA THR A 261 12.08 -9.15 -4.20
C THR A 261 12.17 -7.70 -3.73
N ARG A 262 11.35 -7.29 -2.76
CA ARG A 262 11.31 -5.90 -2.28
C ARG A 262 11.20 -5.82 -0.76
N ILE A 263 12.11 -5.06 -0.15
CA ILE A 263 12.08 -4.72 1.28
C ILE A 263 12.15 -3.18 1.39
N SER A 264 11.27 -2.62 2.21
CA SER A 264 11.26 -1.21 2.54
C SER A 264 11.08 -1.04 4.05
N ILE A 265 12.03 -0.38 4.71
CA ILE A 265 12.00 -0.11 6.16
C ILE A 265 12.13 1.41 6.36
N ALA A 266 11.07 2.06 6.83
CA ALA A 266 11.02 3.52 6.93
C ALA A 266 11.75 4.06 8.18
N ARG A 267 11.77 3.30 9.29
CA ARG A 267 12.54 3.65 10.49
C ARG A 267 13.20 2.41 11.06
N CYS A 268 14.48 2.21 10.72
CA CYS A 268 15.27 1.07 11.17
C CYS A 268 16.14 1.49 12.35
N TYR A 269 15.82 0.95 13.52
CA TYR A 269 16.58 1.14 14.76
C TYR A 269 17.54 -0.02 15.04
N VAL A 270 17.52 -1.06 14.20
CA VAL A 270 18.36 -2.26 14.31
C VAL A 270 19.83 -1.91 14.07
N VAL A 271 20.72 -2.41 14.91
CA VAL A 271 22.18 -2.29 14.70
C VAL A 271 22.60 -2.96 13.38
N PHE A 272 23.60 -2.39 12.73
CA PHE A 272 24.00 -2.80 11.38
C PHE A 272 24.42 -4.27 11.29
N ASP A 273 25.05 -4.81 12.33
CA ASP A 273 25.46 -6.22 12.41
C ASP A 273 24.28 -7.19 12.33
N GLU A 274 23.18 -6.85 12.98
CA GLU A 274 21.93 -7.64 12.96
C GLU A 274 21.23 -7.50 11.62
N LEU A 275 21.16 -6.29 11.08
CA LEU A 275 20.59 -6.06 9.75
C LEU A 275 21.39 -6.79 8.66
N GLU A 276 22.72 -6.77 8.70
CA GLU A 276 23.57 -7.51 7.78
C GLU A 276 23.27 -9.02 7.87
N THR A 277 23.17 -9.55 9.09
CA THR A 277 22.79 -10.95 9.32
C THR A 277 21.42 -11.27 8.72
N PHE A 278 20.44 -10.37 8.87
CA PHE A 278 19.12 -10.53 8.27
C PHE A 278 19.18 -10.52 6.74
N LEU A 279 19.80 -9.50 6.13
CA LEU A 279 19.86 -9.32 4.67
C LEU A 279 20.62 -10.46 3.97
N THR A 280 21.66 -10.99 4.60
CA THR A 280 22.46 -12.10 4.05
C THR A 280 21.69 -13.43 4.03
N ASN A 281 20.63 -13.56 4.84
CA ASN A 281 19.86 -14.79 4.99
C ASN A 281 18.42 -14.71 4.45
N VAL A 282 17.87 -13.51 4.21
CA VAL A 282 16.44 -13.37 3.89
C VAL A 282 16.10 -13.78 2.45
N SER A 283 16.78 -13.24 1.44
CA SER A 283 16.47 -13.54 0.04
C SER A 283 17.61 -13.18 -0.92
N PRO A 284 18.09 -14.12 -1.76
CA PRO A 284 19.05 -13.84 -2.82
C PRO A 284 18.40 -13.17 -4.06
N GLN A 285 17.07 -13.08 -4.12
CA GLN A 285 16.31 -12.49 -5.23
C GLN A 285 15.91 -11.03 -4.97
N LEU A 286 16.47 -10.41 -3.93
CA LEU A 286 16.14 -9.04 -3.57
C LEU A 286 16.55 -8.06 -4.68
N GLU A 287 15.58 -7.37 -5.27
CA GLU A 287 15.75 -6.39 -6.33
C GLU A 287 15.67 -4.95 -5.83
N VAL A 288 14.90 -4.71 -4.77
CA VAL A 288 14.68 -3.39 -4.18
C VAL A 288 14.91 -3.45 -2.68
N LEU A 289 15.82 -2.60 -2.20
CA LEU A 289 16.06 -2.37 -0.79
C LEU A 289 15.97 -0.88 -0.50
N ARG A 290 15.05 -0.51 0.39
CA ARG A 290 14.91 0.85 0.90
C ARG A 290 15.04 0.84 2.42
N ILE A 291 15.95 1.64 2.96
CA ILE A 291 16.16 1.72 4.42
C ILE A 291 16.38 3.17 4.83
N GLN A 292 15.69 3.58 5.88
CA GLN A 292 15.98 4.82 6.61
C GLN A 292 16.31 4.50 8.07
N THR A 293 17.35 5.12 8.62
CA THR A 293 17.86 4.89 9.99
C THR A 293 18.50 6.18 10.55
N PHE A 294 18.77 6.23 11.86
CA PHE A 294 19.37 7.40 12.52
C PHE A 294 20.21 7.10 13.77
N LYS A 295 20.36 5.83 14.19
CA LYS A 295 20.97 5.49 15.49
C LYS A 295 22.37 4.91 15.38
N ASP A 296 22.64 4.11 14.35
CA ASP A 296 23.92 3.38 14.22
C ASP A 296 24.77 3.94 13.07
N VAL A 297 25.90 4.57 13.44
CA VAL A 297 26.83 5.18 12.48
C VAL A 297 27.52 4.14 11.57
N ASN A 298 27.51 2.85 11.93
CA ASN A 298 28.08 1.79 11.10
C ASN A 298 27.33 1.64 9.75
N TYR A 299 26.11 2.19 9.63
CA TYR A 299 25.40 2.28 8.36
C TYR A 299 26.12 3.16 7.32
N LEU A 300 27.06 4.02 7.76
CA LEU A 300 27.91 4.84 6.89
C LEU A 300 29.19 4.11 6.43
N ASP A 301 29.34 2.81 6.69
CA ASP A 301 30.44 1.99 6.16
C ASP A 301 30.16 1.55 4.71
N ALA A 302 30.74 2.28 3.75
CA ALA A 302 30.58 2.02 2.33
C ALA A 302 31.13 0.65 1.89
N ASP A 303 32.30 0.25 2.41
CA ASP A 303 32.94 -1.02 2.05
C ASP A 303 32.10 -2.21 2.51
N ARG A 304 31.47 -2.08 3.68
CA ARG A 304 30.61 -3.13 4.24
C ARG A 304 29.34 -3.29 3.42
N TRP A 305 28.68 -2.20 3.04
CA TRP A 305 27.56 -2.24 2.09
C TRP A 305 27.97 -2.84 0.73
N GLU A 306 29.09 -2.40 0.15
CA GLU A 306 29.60 -2.93 -1.12
C GLU A 306 29.81 -4.46 -1.04
N ARG A 307 30.35 -4.96 0.07
CA ARG A 307 30.54 -6.39 0.34
C ARG A 307 29.22 -7.13 0.40
N ILE A 308 28.25 -6.64 1.19
CA ILE A 308 26.93 -7.27 1.32
C ILE A 308 26.26 -7.38 -0.05
N ILE A 309 26.23 -6.28 -0.80
CA ILE A 309 25.54 -6.22 -2.09
C ILE A 309 26.23 -7.10 -3.12
N SER A 310 27.56 -7.08 -3.16
CA SER A 310 28.33 -7.85 -4.14
C SER A 310 28.35 -9.35 -3.90
N HIS A 311 28.11 -9.81 -2.67
CA HIS A 311 28.15 -11.24 -2.33
C HIS A 311 26.76 -11.85 -2.15
N TYR A 312 25.81 -11.10 -1.60
CA TYR A 312 24.52 -11.66 -1.17
C TYR A 312 23.32 -11.08 -1.93
N LEU A 313 23.36 -9.80 -2.31
CA LEU A 313 22.25 -9.11 -2.99
C LEU A 313 22.54 -8.90 -4.49
N LEU A 314 22.88 -9.98 -5.19
CA LEU A 314 23.34 -9.95 -6.58
C LEU A 314 22.32 -9.35 -7.56
N HIS A 315 21.02 -9.50 -7.27
CA HIS A 315 19.92 -9.00 -8.09
C HIS A 315 19.48 -7.57 -7.72
N LEU A 316 20.15 -6.93 -6.76
CA LEU A 316 19.76 -5.61 -6.27
C LEU A 316 19.94 -4.56 -7.36
N ASN A 317 18.79 -4.01 -7.78
CA ASN A 317 18.65 -3.03 -8.85
C ASN A 317 18.40 -1.63 -8.31
N ILE A 318 17.64 -1.54 -7.22
CA ILE A 318 17.30 -0.30 -6.55
C ILE A 318 17.79 -0.41 -5.11
N PHE A 319 18.72 0.46 -4.77
CA PHE A 319 19.15 0.70 -3.41
C PHE A 319 18.87 2.16 -3.08
N GLU A 320 18.03 2.36 -2.07
CA GLU A 320 17.73 3.68 -1.51
C GLU A 320 18.03 3.62 -0.01
N PHE A 321 18.85 4.54 0.44
CA PHE A 321 19.34 4.57 1.82
C PHE A 321 19.28 6.01 2.32
N LYS A 322 18.83 6.19 3.56
CA LYS A 322 18.80 7.46 4.27
C LYS A 322 19.31 7.25 5.70
N TYR A 323 20.35 7.99 6.07
CA TYR A 323 20.81 8.08 7.46
C TYR A 323 20.62 9.52 7.92
N GLU A 324 19.99 9.68 9.07
CA GLU A 324 19.67 10.97 9.68
C GLU A 324 20.50 11.13 10.95
N GLU A 325 21.21 12.24 11.08
CA GLU A 325 22.03 12.56 12.24
C GLU A 325 21.59 13.93 12.78
N LEU A 326 21.19 13.97 14.06
CA LEU A 326 20.78 15.21 14.71
C LEU A 326 21.98 16.12 14.90
N ILE A 327 21.83 17.41 14.55
CA ILE A 327 22.86 18.42 14.82
C ILE A 327 22.66 18.92 16.25
N ASP A 328 23.33 18.29 17.21
CA ASP A 328 23.46 18.78 18.58
C ASP A 328 24.84 19.43 18.84
N GLU A 329 25.05 19.94 20.05
CA GLU A 329 26.31 20.59 20.45
C GLU A 329 27.51 19.61 20.48
N GLU A 330 27.27 18.30 20.40
CA GLU A 330 28.24 17.22 20.55
C GLU A 330 28.40 16.37 19.28
N LEU A 331 28.21 16.94 18.08
CA LEU A 331 28.45 16.22 16.82
C LEU A 331 29.91 15.70 16.75
N GLU A 332 30.12 14.46 17.17
CA GLU A 332 31.41 13.80 17.19
C GLU A 332 31.70 13.21 15.82
N SER A 333 32.66 13.80 15.09
CA SER A 333 33.16 13.25 13.84
C SER A 333 33.76 11.85 14.07
N THR A 334 32.99 10.82 13.78
CA THR A 334 33.47 9.42 13.77
C THR A 334 34.39 9.13 12.56
N VAL A 335 35.11 8.01 12.61
CA VAL A 335 35.95 7.53 11.50
C VAL A 335 35.14 7.33 10.21
N TYR A 336 33.85 7.03 10.29
CA TYR A 336 33.00 6.84 9.12
C TYR A 336 32.72 8.16 8.38
N HIS A 337 32.67 9.29 9.09
CA HIS A 337 32.55 10.62 8.48
C HIS A 337 33.77 10.95 7.62
N GLU A 338 34.97 10.54 8.06
CA GLU A 338 36.21 10.71 7.29
C GLU A 338 36.24 9.83 6.04
N ARG A 339 35.49 8.71 6.06
CA ARG A 339 35.44 7.69 5.01
C ARG A 339 34.28 7.83 4.03
N LEU A 340 33.44 8.85 4.15
CA LEU A 340 32.29 9.07 3.25
C LEU A 340 32.66 9.13 1.75
N ASN A 341 33.90 9.49 1.43
CA ASN A 341 34.41 9.47 0.06
C ASN A 341 34.42 8.06 -0.56
N GLU A 342 34.34 7.00 0.24
CA GLU A 342 34.29 5.60 -0.23
C GLU A 342 32.98 5.27 -0.94
N PHE A 343 31.89 6.01 -0.67
CA PHE A 343 30.67 5.95 -1.48
C PHE A 343 30.84 6.47 -2.92
N ASN A 344 32.02 6.97 -3.28
CA ASN A 344 32.39 7.32 -4.66
C ASN A 344 33.30 6.27 -5.32
N SER A 345 33.41 5.06 -4.76
CA SER A 345 34.15 3.96 -5.38
C SER A 345 33.57 3.61 -6.77
N LEU A 346 34.35 2.90 -7.59
CA LEU A 346 33.91 2.46 -8.92
C LEU A 346 32.65 1.58 -8.85
N PHE A 347 32.40 0.89 -7.74
CA PHE A 347 31.19 0.09 -7.53
C PHE A 347 29.94 0.97 -7.56
N TRP A 348 29.91 2.02 -6.73
CA TRP A 348 28.77 2.95 -6.61
C TRP A 348 28.51 3.71 -7.91
N ILE A 349 29.58 4.23 -8.53
CA ILE A 349 29.51 4.99 -9.80
C ILE A 349 28.94 4.12 -10.92
N LYS A 350 29.42 2.86 -11.07
CA LYS A 350 28.95 1.95 -12.11
C LYS A 350 27.46 1.61 -11.97
N ARG A 351 26.97 1.54 -10.73
CA ARG A 351 25.55 1.29 -10.42
C ARG A 351 24.67 2.54 -10.52
N GLN A 352 25.26 3.73 -10.72
CA GLN A 352 24.55 5.01 -10.73
C GLN A 352 23.78 5.27 -9.42
N TRP A 353 24.33 4.77 -8.32
CA TRP A 353 23.84 5.01 -6.98
C TRP A 353 24.61 6.20 -6.41
N LEU A 354 23.92 7.34 -6.32
CA LEU A 354 24.56 8.61 -5.98
C LEU A 354 24.42 8.87 -4.49
N PHE A 355 25.56 8.98 -3.82
CA PHE A 355 25.63 9.44 -2.45
C PHE A 355 25.52 10.96 -2.36
N ARG A 356 24.71 11.46 -1.43
CA ARG A 356 24.46 12.88 -1.20
C ARG A 356 24.44 13.18 0.28
N ILE A 357 24.88 14.37 0.62
CA ILE A 357 24.80 14.93 1.97
C ILE A 357 24.08 16.26 1.86
N TYR A 358 23.07 16.47 2.70
CA TYR A 358 22.37 17.75 2.78
C TYR A 358 21.83 17.95 4.20
N ILE A 359 21.55 19.21 4.55
CA ILE A 359 20.95 19.57 5.82
C ILE A 359 19.46 19.79 5.58
N ASP A 360 18.63 19.16 6.41
CA ASP A 360 17.22 19.48 6.51
C ASP A 360 16.98 20.34 7.74
N THR A 361 16.43 21.53 7.52
CA THR A 361 16.16 22.53 8.55
C THR A 361 14.68 22.57 8.95
N ASN A 362 13.84 21.67 8.41
CA ASN A 362 12.40 21.63 8.66
C ASN A 362 11.97 20.44 9.54
N TYR A 363 12.92 19.68 10.08
CA TYR A 363 12.63 18.46 10.82
C TYR A 363 12.34 18.78 12.29
N TRP A 364 11.06 18.97 12.63
CA TRP A 364 10.59 19.11 14.02
C TRP A 364 11.38 20.12 14.89
N ASP A 365 11.73 21.28 14.32
CA ASP A 365 12.51 22.36 14.92
C ASP A 365 14.01 22.07 15.16
N ASP A 366 14.51 20.89 14.78
CA ASP A 366 15.93 20.54 14.81
C ASP A 366 16.54 20.55 13.39
N ASN A 367 17.84 20.87 13.31
CA ASN A 367 18.59 20.69 12.08
C ASN A 367 19.12 19.25 12.03
N VAL A 368 18.90 18.57 10.91
CA VAL A 368 19.34 17.19 10.70
C VAL A 368 20.30 17.14 9.52
N ILE A 369 21.44 16.47 9.67
CA ILE A 369 22.28 16.09 8.53
C ILE A 369 21.73 14.80 7.96
N ILE A 370 21.45 14.81 6.67
CA ILE A 370 20.94 13.66 5.94
C ILE A 370 22.01 13.18 4.98
N TYR A 371 22.39 11.91 5.14
CA TYR A 371 23.24 11.17 4.23
C TYR A 371 22.35 10.22 3.45
N SER A 372 22.35 10.30 2.12
CA SER A 372 21.45 9.49 1.32
C SER A 372 22.08 8.90 0.08
N ILE A 373 21.59 7.72 -0.30
CA ILE A 373 21.86 7.09 -1.58
C ILE A 373 20.54 6.97 -2.32
N SER A 374 20.53 7.40 -3.57
CA SER A 374 19.38 7.23 -4.46
C SER A 374 19.80 6.56 -5.76
N SER A 375 18.95 5.64 -6.22
CA SER A 375 19.10 5.00 -7.52
C SER A 375 18.56 5.91 -8.61
N HIS A 376 19.44 6.54 -9.41
CA HIS A 376 19.00 7.31 -10.57
C HIS A 376 18.69 6.37 -11.75
N ARG A 377 17.46 5.84 -11.80
CA ARG A 377 16.90 5.44 -13.09
C ARG A 377 16.21 6.66 -13.70
N LYS A 378 16.75 7.15 -14.80
CA LYS A 378 16.02 8.04 -15.71
C LYS A 378 14.77 7.31 -16.17
N THR A 379 13.63 7.56 -15.56
CA THR A 379 12.38 7.53 -16.33
C THR A 379 12.49 8.66 -17.35
N PRO A 380 12.36 8.39 -18.65
CA PRO A 380 12.27 9.46 -19.64
C PRO A 380 10.95 10.22 -19.36
N ASP A 381 11.05 11.55 -19.30
CA ASP A 381 10.01 12.52 -18.94
C ASP A 381 9.63 12.61 -17.46
N ASN A 382 10.33 13.48 -16.73
CA ASN A 382 9.72 14.55 -15.91
C ASN A 382 10.81 15.46 -15.30
N SER A 383 11.39 16.34 -16.11
CA SER A 383 12.12 17.50 -15.60
C SER A 383 11.12 18.55 -15.13
N HIS A 384 10.59 18.41 -13.91
CA HIS A 384 10.03 19.47 -13.05
C HIS A 384 9.29 18.81 -11.87
N LYS A 385 10.03 18.32 -10.86
CA LYS A 385 9.51 18.02 -9.50
C LYS A 385 10.65 17.59 -8.56
N ASP A 386 11.55 18.51 -8.22
CA ASP A 386 12.55 18.30 -7.16
C ASP A 386 12.02 18.68 -5.76
N LYS A 387 10.72 18.44 -5.50
CA LYS A 387 10.07 18.71 -4.20
C LYS A 387 9.17 17.56 -3.69
N GLU A 388 9.23 16.37 -4.28
CA GLU A 388 8.32 15.23 -3.98
C GLU A 388 9.06 13.99 -3.46
N ASN A 389 10.22 14.13 -2.80
CA ASN A 389 10.99 12.98 -2.33
C ASN A 389 10.59 12.46 -0.93
N ASP A 390 9.83 13.20 -0.12
CA ASP A 390 9.26 12.67 1.12
C ASP A 390 7.93 11.93 0.90
N GLU A 391 7.22 12.26 -0.18
CA GLU A 391 5.96 11.58 -0.56
C GLU A 391 6.19 10.24 -1.27
N SER A 392 7.43 9.87 -1.66
CA SER A 392 7.66 8.62 -2.40
C SER A 392 7.59 7.36 -1.53
N PHE A 393 7.85 7.47 -0.22
CA PHE A 393 7.66 6.37 0.73
C PHE A 393 6.17 6.14 1.05
N ILE A 394 5.38 7.23 1.13
CA ILE A 394 3.95 7.19 1.48
C ILE A 394 3.07 6.92 0.24
N SER A 395 3.38 7.49 -0.93
CA SER A 395 2.55 7.34 -2.14
C SER A 395 2.51 5.90 -2.70
N GLU A 396 3.54 5.09 -2.43
CA GLU A 396 3.55 3.67 -2.82
C GLU A 396 2.68 2.78 -1.90
N ILE A 397 2.26 3.33 -0.73
CA ILE A 397 1.31 2.71 0.22
C ILE A 397 -0.13 2.94 -0.26
N ASP A 398 -0.43 4.08 -0.88
CA ASP A 398 -1.79 4.45 -1.32
C ASP A 398 -2.17 3.93 -2.72
N PHE A 399 -1.23 3.49 -3.54
CA PHE A 399 -1.53 3.04 -4.92
C PHE A 399 -2.33 1.72 -4.98
N TRP A 400 -2.46 0.99 -3.88
CA TRP A 400 -3.18 -0.29 -3.79
C TRP A 400 -4.45 -0.25 -2.92
N SER A 401 -4.78 0.89 -2.33
CA SER A 401 -6.09 1.19 -1.73
C SER A 401 -7.06 1.73 -2.76
#